data_AF-A0A516G770-F1
#
_entry.id   AF-A0A516G770-F1
#
_cell.length_a   1.000
_cell.length_b   1.000
_cell.length_c   1.000
_cell.angle_alpha   90.00
_cell.angle_beta   90.00
_cell.angle_gamma   90.00
#
_symmetry.space_group_name_H-M   'P 1'
#
loop_
_entity.id
_entity.type
_entity.pdbx_description
1 polymer ?
#
loop_
_entity_poly.entity_id
_entity_poly.type
_entity_poly.pdbx_seq_one_letter_code
_entity_poly.pdbx_strand_id
1 'polypeptide(L)'
;MTTSTAPRALAALQEPPVAEDWIALHIFYSSNSNPLLEECVQPLVDTLREEGLIDGWFFIRYWMEGPHIRLRLHPTDPEDRAVVLARTRYAAETFIKSRPSLYKSDPSVLGTLYKDMFLMEYSEAEWEEKYGTDGSMPMQESNTIAEYPYEPEYVKYGGPHGVRLAEQHFEHSSDTVLRLVASTNLHVRNVMFGLALQLMAVSTLTFLPRPEDGVRFHEGYQTMWETTMLAKDSPTRDGFETNYQEMAAQLGERLSAVRTAIETGRPESLPGFLGDWAAHMAQTRDRVLAATDAGDLVFPERILEGDRVVTTDPEVTLRTMLVPFIHMTNNRLGVSIVEEVYLSHLLARYLETLLADVA
;
A
#
# COMPACT_ATOMS: atom_id res chain seq x y z
N MET A 1 24.95 -28.69 11.70
CA MET A 1 24.10 -28.55 12.89
C MET A 1 23.01 -27.57 12.54
N THR A 2 21.88 -28.07 12.06
CA THR A 2 20.69 -27.28 11.77
C THR A 2 19.95 -27.08 13.09
N THR A 3 20.11 -25.90 13.69
CA THR A 3 19.25 -25.48 14.79
C THR A 3 17.87 -25.22 14.22
N SER A 4 17.00 -26.22 14.30
CA SER A 4 15.56 -26.03 14.18
C SER A 4 15.13 -25.14 15.34
N THR A 5 14.91 -23.85 15.05
CA THR A 5 14.26 -22.92 15.97
C THR A 5 12.82 -23.39 16.13
N ALA A 6 12.47 -23.83 17.34
CA ALA A 6 11.08 -24.14 17.67
C ALA A 6 10.22 -22.88 17.49
N PRO A 7 8.97 -23.00 16.97
CA PRO A 7 8.10 -21.84 16.77
C PRO A 7 7.91 -21.09 18.09
N ARG A 8 8.09 -19.77 18.04
CA ARG A 8 7.84 -18.89 19.19
C ARG A 8 6.38 -18.99 19.62
N ALA A 9 6.13 -19.14 20.91
CA ALA A 9 4.77 -19.17 21.43
C ALA A 9 4.08 -17.81 21.21
N LEU A 10 2.79 -17.81 20.87
CA LEU A 10 1.97 -16.62 20.63
C LEU A 10 2.09 -15.57 21.76
N ALA A 11 2.23 -16.03 23.01
CA ALA A 11 2.44 -15.18 24.19
C ALA A 11 3.75 -14.35 24.17
N ALA A 12 4.75 -14.75 23.38
CA ALA A 12 6.00 -14.02 23.21
C ALA A 12 5.95 -12.97 22.08
N LEU A 13 4.85 -12.93 21.31
CA LEU A 13 4.60 -11.98 20.22
C LEU A 13 3.60 -10.90 20.66
N GLN A 14 3.65 -10.50 21.94
CA GLN A 14 2.80 -9.47 22.51
C GLN A 14 2.84 -8.20 21.66
N GLU A 15 1.66 -7.67 21.37
CA GLU A 15 1.50 -6.40 20.69
C GLU A 15 2.04 -5.29 21.59
N PRO A 16 3.05 -4.53 21.13
CA PRO A 16 3.40 -3.30 21.80
C PRO A 16 2.15 -2.41 21.87
N PRO A 17 2.01 -1.59 22.94
CA PRO A 17 1.01 -0.52 22.95
C PRO A 17 1.22 0.42 21.76
N VAL A 18 0.29 1.37 21.58
CA VAL A 18 0.36 2.48 20.60
C VAL A 18 1.81 2.94 20.46
N ALA A 19 2.30 3.04 19.23
CA ALA A 19 3.69 3.41 19.00
C ALA A 19 3.84 4.93 19.21
N GLU A 20 3.98 5.33 20.48
CA GLU A 20 4.03 6.72 20.96
C GLU A 20 5.20 7.52 20.32
N ASP A 21 6.19 6.80 19.80
CA ASP A 21 7.36 7.36 19.15
C ASP A 21 7.05 7.93 17.76
N TRP A 22 6.07 7.36 17.03
CA TRP A 22 5.71 7.86 15.70
C TRP A 22 4.89 9.15 15.77
N ILE A 23 5.27 10.12 14.95
CA ILE A 23 4.47 11.30 14.65
C ILE A 23 3.49 10.96 13.52
N ALA A 24 2.20 11.10 13.79
CA ALA A 24 1.13 10.86 12.83
C ALA A 24 0.34 12.14 12.54
N LEU A 25 0.70 12.82 11.45
CA LEU A 25 0.02 14.02 10.97
C LEU A 25 -0.94 13.69 9.82
N HIS A 26 -2.13 14.30 9.86
CA HIS A 26 -3.11 14.26 8.80
C HIS A 26 -3.20 15.67 8.23
N ILE A 27 -2.89 15.80 6.94
CA ILE A 27 -2.90 17.07 6.22
C ILE A 27 -4.12 17.06 5.29
N PHE A 28 -5.21 17.67 5.76
CA PHE A 28 -6.48 17.74 5.02
C PHE A 28 -6.33 18.71 3.85
N TYR A 29 -6.41 18.17 2.63
CA TYR A 29 -6.14 18.91 1.42
C TYR A 29 -6.94 18.32 0.25
N SER A 30 -8.01 19.01 -0.13
CA SER A 30 -9.01 18.48 -1.07
C SER A 30 -8.66 18.73 -2.55
N SER A 31 -7.53 19.36 -2.82
CA SER A 31 -6.99 19.52 -4.17
C SER A 31 -6.03 18.37 -4.51
N ASN A 32 -5.50 18.34 -5.73
CA ASN A 32 -4.46 17.37 -6.10
C ASN A 32 -3.31 17.41 -5.08
N SER A 33 -3.01 16.28 -4.45
CA SER A 33 -1.96 16.17 -3.42
C SER A 33 -0.55 15.95 -3.99
N ASN A 34 -0.37 15.79 -5.31
CA ASN A 34 0.97 15.65 -5.89
C ASN A 34 1.89 16.86 -5.61
N PRO A 35 1.46 18.13 -5.78
CA PRO A 35 2.27 19.28 -5.38
C PRO A 35 2.59 19.30 -3.88
N LEU A 36 1.67 18.86 -3.00
CA LEU A 36 1.94 18.74 -1.56
C LEU A 36 3.05 17.71 -1.30
N LEU A 37 3.03 16.60 -2.03
CA LEU A 37 4.03 15.55 -1.90
C LEU A 37 5.40 16.02 -2.42
N GLU A 38 5.44 16.63 -3.60
CA GLU A 38 6.67 17.05 -4.29
C GLU A 38 7.30 18.33 -3.72
N GLU A 39 6.49 19.37 -3.46
CA GLU A 39 6.99 20.69 -3.06
C GLU A 39 7.12 20.85 -1.53
N CYS A 40 6.52 19.96 -0.74
CA CYS A 40 6.52 20.05 0.73
C CYS A 40 7.00 18.78 1.43
N VAL A 41 6.36 17.62 1.19
CA VAL A 41 6.71 16.40 1.93
C VAL A 41 8.11 15.91 1.58
N GLN A 42 8.43 15.82 0.28
CA GLN A 42 9.73 15.33 -0.18
C GLN A 42 10.91 16.17 0.37
N PRO A 43 10.97 17.50 0.18
CA PRO A 43 12.11 18.29 0.67
C PRO A 43 12.23 18.29 2.19
N LEU A 44 11.09 18.25 2.90
CA LEU A 44 11.07 18.14 4.36
C LEU A 44 11.71 16.82 4.81
N VAL A 45 11.25 15.70 4.25
CA VAL A 45 11.72 14.37 4.62
C VAL A 45 13.21 14.21 4.29
N ASP A 46 13.65 14.70 3.13
CA ASP A 46 15.07 14.69 2.74
C ASP A 46 15.91 15.45 3.78
N THR A 47 15.48 16.65 4.17
CA THR A 47 16.17 17.46 5.20
C THR A 47 16.21 16.75 6.55
N LEU A 48 15.09 16.19 7.00
CA LEU A 48 15.02 15.49 8.29
C LEU A 48 15.90 14.24 8.32
N ARG A 49 15.99 13.50 7.20
CA ARG A 49 16.89 12.34 7.07
C ARG A 49 18.35 12.76 7.01
N GLU A 50 18.69 13.80 6.25
CA GLU A 50 20.07 14.32 6.17
C GLU A 50 20.59 14.81 7.54
N GLU A 51 19.72 15.41 8.35
CA GLU A 51 20.02 15.83 9.72
C GLU A 51 20.01 14.67 10.73
N GLY A 52 19.59 13.46 10.34
CA GLY A 52 19.49 12.30 11.23
C GLY A 52 18.40 12.41 12.29
N LEU A 53 17.36 13.22 12.04
CA LEU A 53 16.24 13.43 12.97
C LEU A 53 15.14 12.37 12.84
N ILE A 54 15.08 11.67 11.71
CA ILE A 54 14.15 10.57 11.47
C ILE A 54 14.90 9.37 10.89
N ASP A 55 14.49 8.17 11.28
CA ASP A 55 15.01 6.89 10.77
C ASP A 55 13.92 6.02 10.10
N GLY A 56 12.69 6.54 10.04
CA GLY A 56 11.58 5.93 9.32
C GLY A 56 10.52 6.95 8.94
N TRP A 57 9.87 6.75 7.81
CA TRP A 57 8.74 7.58 7.39
C TRP A 57 7.89 6.88 6.34
N PHE A 58 6.65 7.31 6.16
CA PHE A 58 5.85 6.98 4.98
C PHE A 58 4.65 7.91 4.88
N PHE A 59 3.98 7.90 3.72
CA PHE A 59 2.68 8.54 3.57
C PHE A 59 1.61 7.59 3.05
N ILE A 60 0.36 7.96 3.26
CA ILE A 60 -0.83 7.29 2.71
C ILE A 60 -1.76 8.37 2.16
N ARG A 61 -2.35 8.13 0.98
CA ARG A 61 -3.47 8.95 0.49
C ARG A 61 -4.74 8.40 1.11
N TYR A 62 -5.48 9.23 1.81
CA TYR A 62 -6.65 8.78 2.55
C TYR A 62 -7.86 9.67 2.31
N TRP A 63 -9.03 9.10 2.52
CA TRP A 63 -10.31 9.70 2.12
C TRP A 63 -11.27 9.85 3.29
N MET A 64 -11.19 9.03 4.33
CA MET A 64 -12.13 9.08 5.46
C MET A 64 -12.10 10.45 6.14
N GLU A 65 -13.28 10.99 6.45
CA GLU A 65 -13.46 12.35 6.98
C GLU A 65 -12.92 13.47 6.08
N GLY A 66 -12.74 13.19 4.78
CA GLY A 66 -12.30 14.12 3.75
C GLY A 66 -10.91 13.79 3.18
N PRO A 67 -10.59 14.19 1.93
CA PRO A 67 -9.31 13.85 1.30
C PRO A 67 -8.12 14.46 2.05
N HIS A 68 -7.15 13.62 2.40
CA HIS A 68 -5.97 14.04 3.13
C HIS A 68 -4.76 13.14 2.89
N ILE A 69 -3.58 13.64 3.25
CA ILE A 69 -2.36 12.85 3.37
C ILE A 69 -2.17 12.48 4.84
N ARG A 70 -2.03 11.19 5.13
CA ARG A 70 -1.52 10.70 6.41
C ARG A 70 -0.01 10.59 6.29
N LEU A 71 0.70 11.51 6.92
CA LEU A 71 2.16 11.49 7.02
C LEU A 71 2.56 10.84 8.34
N ARG A 72 3.51 9.90 8.26
CA ARG A 72 4.09 9.19 9.40
C ARG A 72 5.58 9.44 9.41
N LEU A 73 6.12 9.85 10.54
CA LEU A 73 7.54 10.12 10.76
C LEU A 73 7.95 9.45 12.07
N HIS A 74 9.02 8.67 12.05
CA HIS A 74 9.63 8.07 13.23
C HIS A 74 10.87 8.88 13.58
N PRO A 75 10.86 9.67 14.67
CA PRO A 75 12.04 10.35 15.17
C PRO A 75 13.13 9.32 15.54
N THR A 76 14.37 9.62 15.19
CA THR A 76 15.51 8.75 15.54
C THR A 76 15.75 8.73 17.05
N ASP A 77 15.59 9.88 17.71
CA ASP A 77 15.57 9.99 19.17
C ASP A 77 14.19 10.50 19.62
N PRO A 78 13.53 9.88 20.61
CA PRO A 78 12.29 10.40 21.20
C PRO A 78 12.38 11.87 21.65
N GLU A 79 13.56 12.36 22.04
CA GLU A 79 13.79 13.77 22.38
C GLU A 79 13.59 14.71 21.18
N ASP A 80 13.83 14.23 19.95
CA ASP A 80 13.67 15.00 18.71
C ASP A 80 12.21 15.11 18.25
N ARG A 81 11.28 14.37 18.85
CA ARG A 81 9.87 14.37 18.48
C ARG A 81 9.29 15.78 18.38
N ALA A 82 9.61 16.65 19.34
CA ALA A 82 9.09 18.02 19.36
C ALA A 82 9.63 18.87 18.20
N VAL A 83 10.91 18.73 17.85
CA VAL A 83 11.51 19.49 16.73
C VAL A 83 11.02 18.97 15.39
N VAL A 84 10.91 17.64 15.21
CA VAL A 84 10.37 17.03 14.00
C VAL A 84 8.93 17.50 13.78
N LEU A 85 8.07 17.37 14.79
CA LEU A 85 6.67 17.80 14.73
C LEU A 85 6.54 19.28 14.36
N ALA A 86 7.32 20.16 15.00
CA ALA A 86 7.27 21.59 14.74
C ALA A 86 7.69 21.93 13.30
N ARG A 87 8.77 21.32 12.80
CA ARG A 87 9.24 21.51 11.42
C ARG A 87 8.24 20.99 10.39
N THR A 88 7.64 19.82 10.63
CA THR A 88 6.63 19.25 9.73
C THR A 88 5.38 20.10 9.66
N ARG A 89 4.87 20.58 10.81
CA ARG A 89 3.74 21.52 10.84
C ARG A 89 4.06 22.81 10.10
N TYR A 90 5.23 23.41 10.37
CA TYR A 90 5.65 24.63 9.71
C TYR A 90 5.72 24.48 8.18
N ALA A 91 6.31 23.38 7.68
CA ALA A 91 6.39 23.10 6.26
C ALA A 91 4.99 22.95 5.62
N ALA A 92 4.12 22.13 6.23
CA ALA A 92 2.77 21.91 5.73
C ALA A 92 1.91 23.18 5.76
N GLU A 93 1.97 23.97 6.84
CA GLU A 93 1.28 25.26 6.93
C GLU A 93 1.78 26.27 5.90
N THR A 94 3.10 26.29 5.65
CA THR A 94 3.71 27.17 4.65
C THR A 94 3.22 26.81 3.25
N PHE A 95 3.22 25.51 2.93
CA PHE A 95 2.68 25.01 1.67
C PHE A 95 1.20 25.40 1.51
N ILE A 96 0.36 25.11 2.51
CA ILE A 96 -1.07 25.44 2.48
C ILE A 96 -1.31 26.95 2.29
N LYS A 97 -0.53 27.81 2.97
CA LYS A 97 -0.61 29.27 2.80
C LYS A 97 -0.27 29.71 1.37
N SER A 98 0.75 29.10 0.76
CA SER A 98 1.17 29.41 -0.61
C SER A 98 0.22 28.84 -1.68
N ARG A 99 -0.40 27.69 -1.40
CA ARG A 99 -1.20 26.93 -2.36
C ARG A 99 -2.45 26.33 -1.69
N PRO A 100 -3.40 27.15 -1.24
CA PRO A 100 -4.59 26.65 -0.56
C PRO A 100 -5.46 25.85 -1.52
N SER A 101 -6.04 24.76 -1.02
CA SER A 101 -7.15 24.09 -1.69
C SER A 101 -8.36 25.02 -1.68
N LEU A 102 -8.78 25.46 -2.88
CA LEU A 102 -9.95 26.31 -3.05
C LEU A 102 -11.24 25.50 -3.25
N TYR A 103 -11.11 24.18 -3.38
CA TYR A 103 -12.23 23.29 -3.57
C TYR A 103 -13.05 23.17 -2.29
N LYS A 104 -14.34 23.50 -2.40
CA LYS A 104 -15.33 23.28 -1.35
C LYS A 104 -16.34 22.27 -1.86
N SER A 105 -16.32 21.07 -1.30
CA SER A 105 -17.28 20.03 -1.63
C SER A 105 -18.59 20.26 -0.87
N ASP A 106 -19.73 19.90 -1.48
CA ASP A 106 -21.01 19.83 -0.77
C ASP A 106 -21.07 18.52 0.06
N PRO A 107 -21.08 18.57 1.40
CA PRO A 107 -21.09 17.38 2.24
C PRO A 107 -22.32 16.49 2.03
N SER A 108 -23.45 17.06 1.60
CA SER A 108 -24.70 16.32 1.42
C SER A 108 -24.69 15.39 0.21
N VAL A 109 -23.96 15.76 -0.85
CA VAL A 109 -23.79 14.95 -2.07
C VAL A 109 -22.75 13.85 -1.85
N LEU A 110 -21.74 14.13 -1.02
CA LEU A 110 -20.66 13.19 -0.73
C LEU A 110 -20.99 12.18 0.37
N GLY A 111 -21.93 12.47 1.27
CA GLY A 111 -22.24 11.61 2.42
C GLY A 111 -22.54 10.15 2.04
N THR A 112 -23.40 9.94 1.03
CA THR A 112 -23.72 8.57 0.55
C THR A 112 -22.51 7.89 -0.08
N LEU A 113 -21.76 8.61 -0.92
CA LEU A 113 -20.54 8.08 -1.55
C LEU A 113 -19.50 7.65 -0.51
N TYR A 114 -19.27 8.46 0.53
CA TYR A 114 -18.30 8.15 1.57
C TYR A 114 -18.76 7.02 2.49
N LYS A 115 -20.08 6.86 2.69
CA LYS A 115 -20.61 5.66 3.35
C LYS A 115 -20.37 4.43 2.50
N ASP A 116 -20.67 4.48 1.21
CA ASP A 116 -20.41 3.36 0.30
C ASP A 116 -18.92 3.01 0.31
N MET A 117 -18.02 3.98 0.15
CA MET A 117 -16.56 3.78 0.22
C MET A 117 -16.11 3.19 1.57
N PHE A 118 -16.71 3.62 2.68
CA PHE A 118 -16.42 3.02 4.00
C PHE A 118 -16.80 1.55 4.05
N LEU A 119 -17.99 1.22 3.58
CA LEU A 119 -18.47 -0.15 3.55
C LEU A 119 -17.69 -1.04 2.55
N MET A 120 -16.85 -0.46 1.67
CA MET A 120 -15.90 -1.19 0.82
C MET A 120 -14.61 -1.61 1.53
N GLU A 121 -14.29 -1.03 2.69
CA GLU A 121 -13.06 -1.33 3.44
C GLU A 121 -13.35 -1.81 4.87
N TYR A 122 -14.53 -1.48 5.40
CA TYR A 122 -14.94 -1.70 6.78
C TYR A 122 -16.38 -2.24 6.84
N SER A 123 -16.75 -2.80 8.00
CA SER A 123 -18.08 -3.35 8.26
C SER A 123 -19.12 -2.28 8.63
N GLU A 124 -20.39 -2.62 8.51
CA GLU A 124 -21.49 -1.77 9.00
C GLU A 124 -21.45 -1.59 10.52
N ALA A 125 -20.98 -2.60 11.27
CA ALA A 125 -20.79 -2.50 12.71
C ALA A 125 -19.74 -1.44 13.08
N GLU A 126 -18.61 -1.38 12.35
CA GLU A 126 -17.59 -0.34 12.54
C GLU A 126 -18.10 1.05 12.16
N TRP A 127 -18.97 1.15 11.16
CA TRP A 127 -19.65 2.40 10.83
C TRP A 127 -20.52 2.87 12.00
N GLU A 128 -21.35 1.97 12.54
CA GLU A 128 -22.25 2.26 13.66
C GLU A 128 -21.47 2.63 14.93
N GLU A 129 -20.36 1.94 15.21
CA GLU A 129 -19.48 2.26 16.34
C GLU A 129 -18.86 3.66 16.19
N LYS A 130 -18.38 4.00 14.98
CA LYS A 130 -17.63 5.24 14.75
C LYS A 130 -18.52 6.47 14.58
N TYR A 131 -19.64 6.33 13.87
CA TYR A 131 -20.50 7.46 13.48
C TYR A 131 -21.93 7.37 14.03
N GLY A 132 -22.37 6.19 14.50
CA GLY A 132 -23.75 5.93 14.91
C GLY A 132 -24.63 5.46 13.75
N THR A 133 -25.73 4.78 14.07
CA THR A 133 -26.66 4.16 13.10
C THR A 133 -27.23 5.14 12.07
N ASP A 134 -27.64 6.33 12.53
CA ASP A 134 -28.12 7.44 11.68
C ASP A 134 -27.06 8.52 11.47
N GLY A 135 -25.80 8.20 11.81
CA GLY A 135 -24.67 9.10 11.72
C GLY A 135 -24.29 9.44 10.28
N SER A 136 -23.66 10.60 10.12
CA SER A 136 -22.95 10.95 8.90
C SER A 136 -21.48 11.13 9.20
N MET A 137 -20.61 10.72 8.27
CA MET A 137 -19.18 10.93 8.40
C MET A 137 -18.89 12.44 8.45
N PRO A 138 -18.29 12.96 9.53
CA PRO A 138 -17.92 14.36 9.61
C PRO A 138 -16.81 14.65 8.61
N MET A 139 -16.93 15.73 7.84
CA MET A 139 -15.88 16.15 6.92
C MET A 139 -15.00 17.19 7.62
N GLN A 140 -13.72 16.87 7.77
CA GLN A 140 -12.72 17.80 8.29
C GLN A 140 -12.52 18.94 7.28
N GLU A 141 -12.23 20.13 7.80
CA GLU A 141 -12.04 21.30 6.97
C GLU A 141 -10.76 21.16 6.12
N SER A 142 -10.86 21.42 4.82
CA SER A 142 -9.70 21.46 3.93
C SER A 142 -8.72 22.55 4.37
N ASN A 143 -7.43 22.38 4.07
CA ASN A 143 -6.35 23.29 4.48
C ASN A 143 -6.06 23.28 5.99
N THR A 144 -6.35 22.16 6.67
CA THR A 144 -6.06 21.98 8.09
C THR A 144 -5.08 20.82 8.33
N ILE A 145 -4.42 20.86 9.48
CA ILE A 145 -3.44 19.86 9.90
C ILE A 145 -3.81 19.40 11.30
N ALA A 146 -3.95 18.09 11.49
CA ALA A 146 -4.25 17.49 12.78
C ALA A 146 -3.25 16.37 13.09
N GLU A 147 -2.98 16.18 14.37
CA GLU A 147 -2.16 15.07 14.86
C GLU A 147 -3.08 14.03 15.49
N TYR A 148 -2.79 12.77 15.18
CA TYR A 148 -3.52 11.61 15.67
C TYR A 148 -2.52 10.61 16.28
N PRO A 149 -2.95 9.69 17.15
CA PRO A 149 -2.14 8.56 17.55
C PRO A 149 -1.78 7.69 16.33
N TYR A 150 -0.57 7.10 16.33
CA TYR A 150 -0.23 6.07 15.37
C TYR A 150 -0.59 4.69 15.93
N GLU A 151 -1.54 4.03 15.28
CA GLU A 151 -2.02 2.70 15.66
C GLU A 151 -1.56 1.66 14.62
N PRO A 152 -0.59 0.79 14.96
CA PRO A 152 -0.14 -0.26 14.06
C PRO A 152 -1.22 -1.34 13.83
N GLU A 153 -1.47 -1.70 12.56
CA GLU A 153 -2.49 -2.71 12.21
C GLU A 153 -1.93 -4.15 12.35
N TYR A 154 -1.61 -4.57 13.58
CA TYR A 154 -0.98 -5.88 13.83
C TYR A 154 -1.77 -7.07 13.28
N VAL A 155 -3.10 -7.02 13.25
CA VAL A 155 -3.92 -8.12 12.70
C VAL A 155 -3.68 -8.27 11.20
N LYS A 156 -3.56 -7.15 10.49
CA LYS A 156 -3.41 -7.10 9.02
C LYS A 156 -2.00 -7.48 8.57
N TYR A 157 -0.99 -7.06 9.32
CA TYR A 157 0.41 -7.23 8.93
C TYR A 157 1.13 -8.38 9.63
N GLY A 158 0.43 -9.28 10.32
CA GLY A 158 1.09 -10.48 10.85
C GLY A 158 1.80 -10.28 12.20
N GLY A 159 1.30 -9.38 13.04
CA GLY A 159 1.87 -9.06 14.35
C GLY A 159 3.00 -8.02 14.30
N PRO A 160 3.70 -7.79 15.42
CA PRO A 160 4.71 -6.73 15.52
C PRO A 160 5.88 -6.89 14.54
N HIS A 161 6.27 -8.12 14.21
CA HIS A 161 7.34 -8.35 13.25
C HIS A 161 6.91 -7.98 11.84
N GLY A 162 5.72 -8.42 11.42
CA GLY A 162 5.26 -8.10 10.07
C GLY A 162 4.83 -6.65 9.89
N VAL A 163 4.39 -5.95 10.95
CA VAL A 163 4.27 -4.47 10.93
C VAL A 163 5.61 -3.81 10.59
N ARG A 164 6.72 -4.19 11.24
CA ARG A 164 8.04 -3.62 10.91
C ARG A 164 8.44 -3.89 9.45
N LEU A 165 8.13 -5.08 8.93
CA LEU A 165 8.36 -5.39 7.50
C LEU A 165 7.50 -4.48 6.59
N ALA A 166 6.25 -4.24 6.99
CA ALA A 166 5.35 -3.35 6.26
C ALA A 166 5.80 -1.90 6.30
N GLU A 167 6.22 -1.37 7.45
CA GLU A 167 6.76 -0.01 7.61
C GLU A 167 8.00 0.21 6.73
N GLN A 168 8.93 -0.75 6.70
CA GLN A 168 10.09 -0.71 5.80
C GLN A 168 9.69 -0.69 4.32
N HIS A 169 8.70 -1.50 3.95
CA HIS A 169 8.16 -1.50 2.59
C HIS A 169 7.41 -0.19 2.28
N PHE A 170 6.72 0.39 3.26
CA PHE A 170 5.99 1.65 3.14
C PHE A 170 6.91 2.84 2.94
N GLU A 171 8.04 2.86 3.64
CA GLU A 171 9.08 3.85 3.41
C GLU A 171 9.61 3.75 1.97
N HIS A 172 10.07 2.57 1.56
CA HIS A 172 10.64 2.39 0.23
C HIS A 172 9.65 2.67 -0.91
N SER A 173 8.38 2.25 -0.74
CA SER A 173 7.32 2.57 -1.70
C SER A 173 6.97 4.06 -1.71
N SER A 174 7.04 4.75 -0.55
CA SER A 174 6.89 6.21 -0.50
C SER A 174 8.01 6.93 -1.27
N ASP A 175 9.26 6.53 -1.07
CA ASP A 175 10.42 7.05 -1.81
C ASP A 175 10.30 6.80 -3.33
N THR A 176 9.89 5.60 -3.70
CA THR A 176 9.70 5.23 -5.11
C THR A 176 8.59 6.06 -5.75
N VAL A 177 7.46 6.23 -5.08
CA VAL A 177 6.35 7.03 -5.60
C VAL A 177 6.71 8.51 -5.68
N LEU A 178 7.39 9.09 -4.69
CA LEU A 178 7.85 10.48 -4.78
C LEU A 178 8.79 10.70 -5.96
N ARG A 179 9.75 9.79 -6.18
CA ARG A 179 10.61 9.82 -7.37
C ARG A 179 9.80 9.76 -8.66
N LEU A 180 8.76 8.92 -8.73
CA LEU A 180 7.89 8.83 -9.90
C LEU A 180 7.04 10.08 -10.11
N VAL A 181 6.53 10.69 -9.03
CA VAL A 181 5.82 11.99 -9.09
C VAL A 181 6.72 13.06 -9.69
N ALA A 182 7.97 13.15 -9.23
CA ALA A 182 8.91 14.19 -9.64
C ALA A 182 9.54 13.96 -11.04
N SER A 183 9.70 12.70 -11.46
CA SER A 183 10.44 12.35 -12.70
C SER A 183 9.58 11.88 -13.86
N THR A 184 8.28 11.69 -13.66
CA THR A 184 7.37 11.16 -14.68
C THR A 184 6.08 11.96 -14.76
N ASN A 185 5.28 11.70 -15.80
CA ASN A 185 3.93 12.25 -15.92
C ASN A 185 2.92 11.41 -15.14
N LEU A 186 3.18 11.12 -13.86
CA LEU A 186 2.31 10.24 -13.04
C LEU A 186 0.86 10.75 -12.95
N HIS A 187 0.65 12.06 -13.12
CA HIS A 187 -0.68 12.67 -13.20
C HIS A 187 -1.49 12.25 -14.46
N VAL A 188 -0.84 11.66 -15.47
CA VAL A 188 -1.50 11.11 -16.66
C VAL A 188 -1.88 9.65 -16.37
N ARG A 189 -3.18 9.36 -16.40
CA ARG A 189 -3.75 8.06 -16.03
C ARG A 189 -3.09 6.85 -16.72
N ASN A 190 -2.83 6.93 -18.02
CA ASN A 190 -2.20 5.82 -18.76
C ASN A 190 -0.75 5.56 -18.31
N VAL A 191 -0.02 6.63 -17.93
CA VAL A 191 1.34 6.50 -17.38
C VAL A 191 1.28 5.88 -15.99
N MET A 192 0.37 6.35 -15.14
CA MET A 192 0.11 5.75 -13.82
C MET A 192 -0.21 4.25 -13.93
N PHE A 193 -1.08 3.86 -14.85
CA PHE A 193 -1.44 2.45 -15.07
C PHE A 193 -0.23 1.62 -15.51
N GLY A 194 0.54 2.11 -16.47
CA GLY A 194 1.74 1.41 -16.93
C GLY A 194 2.79 1.24 -15.82
N LEU A 195 2.96 2.25 -14.96
CA LEU A 195 3.87 2.18 -13.82
C LEU A 195 3.35 1.22 -12.74
N ALA A 196 2.08 1.34 -12.34
CA ALA A 196 1.45 0.47 -11.37
C ALA A 196 1.48 -1.00 -11.81
N LEU A 197 1.16 -1.27 -13.07
CA LEU A 197 1.20 -2.62 -13.65
C LEU A 197 2.59 -3.26 -13.57
N GLN A 198 3.64 -2.48 -13.88
CA GLN A 198 5.02 -2.97 -13.81
C GLN A 198 5.47 -3.21 -12.37
N LEU A 199 5.12 -2.32 -11.43
CA LEU A 199 5.43 -2.51 -10.02
C LEU A 199 4.69 -3.73 -9.44
N MET A 200 3.41 -3.90 -9.77
CA MET A 200 2.63 -5.09 -9.41
C MET A 200 3.21 -6.36 -10.02
N ALA A 201 3.59 -6.34 -11.30
CA ALA A 201 4.21 -7.49 -11.97
C ALA A 201 5.51 -7.91 -11.29
N VAL A 202 6.40 -6.95 -10.98
CA VAL A 202 7.65 -7.25 -10.25
C VAL A 202 7.35 -7.85 -8.88
N SER A 203 6.42 -7.25 -8.13
CA SER A 203 6.02 -7.75 -6.81
C SER A 203 5.49 -9.18 -6.88
N THR A 204 4.54 -9.45 -7.79
CA THR A 204 3.97 -10.79 -7.98
C THR A 204 5.02 -11.81 -8.41
N LEU A 205 5.78 -11.53 -9.47
CA LEU A 205 6.78 -12.47 -10.00
C LEU A 205 7.92 -12.75 -9.02
N THR A 206 8.22 -11.81 -8.13
CA THR A 206 9.24 -11.99 -7.10
C THR A 206 8.74 -12.84 -5.93
N PHE A 207 7.53 -12.56 -5.44
CA PHE A 207 6.92 -13.26 -4.28
C PHE A 207 6.34 -14.62 -4.68
N LEU A 208 5.81 -14.75 -5.89
CA LEU A 208 5.08 -15.90 -6.41
C LEU A 208 5.70 -16.31 -7.75
N PRO A 209 6.87 -16.98 -7.75
CA PRO A 209 7.64 -17.25 -8.97
C PRO A 209 6.95 -18.26 -9.90
N ARG A 210 6.03 -19.06 -9.39
CA ARG A 210 5.26 -20.02 -10.19
C ARG A 210 4.05 -19.32 -10.81
N PRO A 211 3.86 -19.35 -12.15
CA PRO A 211 2.74 -18.66 -12.79
C PRO A 211 1.37 -19.08 -12.23
N GLU A 212 1.17 -20.36 -11.90
CA GLU A 212 -0.06 -20.84 -11.30
C GLU A 212 -0.36 -20.21 -9.93
N ASP A 213 0.68 -19.83 -9.18
CA ASP A 213 0.51 -19.18 -7.89
C ASP A 213 0.07 -17.73 -8.06
N GLY A 214 0.68 -17.04 -9.02
CA GLY A 214 0.33 -15.68 -9.41
C GLY A 214 -1.09 -15.57 -9.97
N VAL A 215 -1.53 -16.52 -10.81
CA VAL A 215 -2.93 -16.59 -11.27
C VAL A 215 -3.88 -16.70 -10.09
N ARG A 216 -3.69 -17.71 -9.22
CA ARG A 216 -4.53 -17.89 -8.02
C ARG A 216 -4.55 -16.65 -7.12
N PHE A 217 -3.42 -15.96 -7.01
CA PHE A 217 -3.31 -14.74 -6.22
C PHE A 217 -4.15 -13.61 -6.83
N HIS A 218 -3.99 -13.33 -8.12
CA HIS A 218 -4.70 -12.24 -8.78
C HIS A 218 -6.20 -12.49 -8.89
N GLU A 219 -6.64 -13.74 -9.08
CA GLU A 219 -8.06 -14.12 -9.02
C GLU A 219 -8.62 -13.91 -7.61
N GLY A 220 -7.93 -14.39 -6.57
CA GLY A 220 -8.32 -14.17 -5.18
C GLY A 220 -8.35 -12.69 -4.80
N TYR A 221 -7.38 -11.91 -5.28
CA TYR A 221 -7.31 -10.45 -5.07
C TYR A 221 -8.52 -9.73 -5.67
N GLN A 222 -8.93 -10.12 -6.89
CA GLN A 222 -10.13 -9.59 -7.53
C GLN A 222 -11.38 -9.97 -6.74
N THR A 223 -11.56 -11.24 -6.40
CA THR A 223 -12.73 -11.72 -5.64
C THR A 223 -12.84 -11.07 -4.26
N MET A 224 -11.72 -10.86 -3.58
CA MET A 224 -11.69 -10.16 -2.30
C MET A 224 -12.29 -8.75 -2.44
N TRP A 225 -11.78 -7.94 -3.37
CA TRP A 225 -12.31 -6.60 -3.60
C TRP A 225 -13.75 -6.59 -4.14
N GLU A 226 -14.11 -7.50 -5.05
CA GLU A 226 -15.49 -7.62 -5.54
C GLU A 226 -16.49 -7.95 -4.42
N THR A 227 -16.08 -8.76 -3.45
CA THR A 227 -16.90 -9.12 -2.28
C THR A 227 -17.06 -7.94 -1.34
N THR A 228 -15.99 -7.20 -1.07
CA THR A 228 -16.05 -6.03 -0.19
C THR A 228 -16.75 -4.83 -0.87
N MET A 229 -16.65 -4.68 -2.20
CA MET A 229 -17.24 -3.57 -2.96
C MET A 229 -18.77 -3.62 -3.15
N LEU A 230 -19.49 -4.49 -2.44
CA LEU A 230 -20.97 -4.59 -2.46
C LEU A 230 -21.58 -4.54 -3.88
N ALA A 231 -21.01 -5.28 -4.84
CA ALA A 231 -21.61 -5.80 -6.09
C ALA A 231 -22.55 -4.93 -6.97
N LYS A 232 -22.80 -3.65 -6.68
CA LYS A 232 -23.84 -2.88 -7.39
C LYS A 232 -23.37 -2.27 -8.69
N ASP A 233 -22.08 -1.96 -8.82
CA ASP A 233 -21.51 -1.29 -10.00
C ASP A 233 -20.10 -1.78 -10.37
N SER A 234 -19.74 -3.02 -10.06
CA SER A 234 -18.44 -3.57 -10.53
C SER A 234 -18.44 -3.55 -12.06
N PRO A 235 -17.43 -2.94 -12.72
CA PRO A 235 -17.30 -2.99 -14.16
C PRO A 235 -17.40 -4.45 -14.61
N THR A 236 -18.26 -4.74 -15.60
CA THR A 236 -18.38 -6.10 -16.10
C THR A 236 -17.02 -6.57 -16.62
N ARG A 237 -16.58 -7.75 -16.16
CA ARG A 237 -15.32 -8.38 -16.59
C ARG A 237 -15.19 -8.44 -18.13
N ASP A 238 -16.32 -8.43 -18.84
CA ASP A 238 -16.41 -8.33 -20.30
C ASP A 238 -15.62 -7.14 -20.90
N GLY A 239 -15.65 -5.98 -20.24
CA GLY A 239 -14.89 -4.80 -20.67
C GLY A 239 -13.39 -4.95 -20.46
N PHE A 240 -12.98 -5.63 -19.38
CA PHE A 240 -11.57 -5.90 -19.11
C PHE A 240 -10.97 -6.89 -20.10
N GLU A 241 -11.74 -7.91 -20.47
CA GLU A 241 -11.30 -8.92 -21.42
C GLU A 241 -11.08 -8.34 -22.82
N THR A 242 -12.02 -7.51 -23.29
CA THR A 242 -11.89 -6.81 -24.58
C THR A 242 -10.63 -5.95 -24.59
N ASN A 243 -10.40 -5.16 -23.54
CA ASN A 243 -9.21 -4.32 -23.43
C ASN A 243 -7.92 -5.15 -23.40
N TYR A 244 -7.90 -6.27 -22.67
CA TYR A 244 -6.74 -7.16 -22.63
C TYR A 244 -6.38 -7.66 -24.02
N GLN A 245 -7.37 -8.15 -24.79
CA GLN A 245 -7.13 -8.68 -26.14
C GLN A 245 -6.50 -7.64 -27.08
N GLU A 246 -6.90 -6.37 -26.96
CA GLU A 246 -6.32 -5.28 -27.76
C GLU A 246 -4.86 -4.98 -27.41
N MET A 247 -4.45 -5.21 -26.15
CA MET A 247 -3.09 -4.89 -25.67
C MET A 247 -2.18 -6.09 -25.41
N ALA A 248 -2.69 -7.32 -25.56
CA ALA A 248 -2.03 -8.55 -25.14
C ALA A 248 -0.60 -8.70 -25.68
N ALA A 249 -0.38 -8.37 -26.96
CA ALA A 249 0.94 -8.48 -27.58
C ALA A 249 1.97 -7.51 -26.96
N GLN A 250 1.61 -6.23 -26.83
CA GLN A 250 2.51 -5.20 -26.27
C GLN A 250 2.75 -5.43 -24.78
N LEU A 251 1.68 -5.81 -24.06
CA LEU A 251 1.76 -6.13 -22.64
C LEU A 251 2.65 -7.36 -22.42
N GLY A 252 2.45 -8.41 -23.22
CA GLY A 252 3.23 -9.65 -23.16
C GLY A 252 4.72 -9.42 -23.38
N GLU A 253 5.11 -8.58 -24.34
CA GLU A 253 6.52 -8.21 -24.57
C GLU A 253 7.13 -7.53 -23.33
N ARG A 254 6.42 -6.54 -22.76
CA ARG A 254 6.89 -5.79 -21.58
C ARG A 254 6.99 -6.67 -20.34
N LEU A 255 5.95 -7.45 -20.04
CA LEU A 255 5.95 -8.32 -18.88
C LEU A 255 6.93 -9.49 -19.02
N SER A 256 7.19 -9.96 -20.24
CA SER A 256 8.21 -11.00 -20.48
C SER A 256 9.62 -10.48 -20.23
N ALA A 257 9.91 -9.22 -20.54
CA ALA A 257 11.19 -8.59 -20.18
C ALA A 257 11.35 -8.50 -18.65
N VAL A 258 10.30 -8.08 -17.93
CA VAL A 258 10.28 -8.05 -16.46
C VAL A 258 10.51 -9.43 -15.86
N ARG A 259 9.76 -10.44 -16.33
CA ARG A 259 9.91 -11.82 -15.90
C ARG A 259 11.32 -12.35 -16.12
N THR A 260 11.87 -12.16 -17.31
CA THR A 260 13.23 -12.62 -17.65
C THR A 260 14.28 -12.00 -16.72
N ALA A 261 14.14 -10.71 -16.39
CA ALA A 261 15.04 -10.04 -15.47
C ALA A 261 14.98 -10.64 -14.06
N ILE A 262 13.77 -10.94 -13.55
CA ILE A 262 13.57 -11.56 -12.23
C ILE A 262 14.08 -13.00 -12.21
N GLU A 263 13.68 -13.83 -13.19
CA GLU A 263 14.05 -15.25 -13.27
C GLU A 263 15.56 -15.46 -13.43
N THR A 264 16.23 -14.58 -14.18
CA THR A 264 17.68 -14.66 -14.36
C THR A 264 18.49 -13.94 -13.29
N GLY A 265 17.83 -13.34 -12.29
CA GLY A 265 18.49 -12.60 -11.20
C GLY A 265 19.25 -11.37 -11.68
N ARG A 266 18.75 -10.71 -12.74
CA ARG A 266 19.36 -9.53 -13.38
C ARG A 266 18.42 -8.33 -13.39
N PRO A 267 18.00 -7.83 -12.21
CA PRO A 267 17.10 -6.67 -12.12
C PRO A 267 17.71 -5.40 -12.73
N GLU A 268 19.03 -5.29 -12.83
CA GLU A 268 19.75 -4.17 -13.46
C GLU A 268 19.51 -4.05 -14.97
N SER A 269 18.94 -5.09 -15.59
CA SER A 269 18.50 -5.07 -17.00
C SER A 269 17.21 -4.28 -17.23
N LEU A 270 16.47 -3.96 -16.16
CA LEU A 270 15.25 -3.16 -16.19
C LEU A 270 15.58 -1.66 -16.10
N PRO A 271 14.62 -0.77 -16.45
CA PRO A 271 14.75 0.66 -16.14
C PRO A 271 15.09 0.87 -14.65
N GLY A 272 15.93 1.86 -14.33
CA GLY A 272 16.55 2.00 -13.01
C GLY A 272 15.59 1.89 -11.82
N PHE A 273 14.46 2.61 -11.84
CA PHE A 273 13.47 2.54 -10.75
C PHE A 273 12.86 1.14 -10.58
N LEU A 274 12.71 0.39 -11.69
CA LEU A 274 12.10 -0.94 -11.69
C LEU A 274 13.11 -2.02 -11.26
N GLY A 275 14.39 -1.84 -11.60
CA GLY A 275 15.48 -2.65 -11.07
C GLY A 275 15.65 -2.47 -9.56
N ASP A 276 15.64 -1.22 -9.09
CA ASP A 276 15.64 -0.89 -7.65
C ASP A 276 14.45 -1.53 -6.94
N TRP A 277 13.25 -1.43 -7.53
CA TRP A 277 12.04 -2.05 -7.00
C TRP A 277 12.13 -3.57 -6.94
N ALA A 278 12.67 -4.21 -7.98
CA ALA A 278 12.87 -5.67 -7.99
C ALA A 278 13.86 -6.13 -6.91
N ALA A 279 14.95 -5.39 -6.70
CA ALA A 279 15.89 -5.65 -5.61
C ALA A 279 15.22 -5.49 -4.23
N HIS A 280 14.42 -4.44 -4.03
CA HIS A 280 13.65 -4.24 -2.81
C HIS A 280 12.63 -5.35 -2.55
N MET A 281 11.88 -5.76 -3.57
CA MET A 281 10.89 -6.83 -3.44
C MET A 281 11.56 -8.18 -3.13
N ALA A 282 12.73 -8.46 -3.71
CA ALA A 282 13.49 -9.66 -3.38
C ALA A 282 13.96 -9.65 -1.92
N GLN A 283 14.53 -8.54 -1.46
CA GLN A 283 14.94 -8.38 -0.05
C GLN A 283 13.74 -8.49 0.92
N THR A 284 12.61 -7.87 0.56
CA THR A 284 11.39 -7.91 1.37
C THR A 284 10.85 -9.33 1.46
N ARG A 285 10.80 -10.06 0.34
CA ARG A 285 10.41 -11.48 0.31
C ARG A 285 11.30 -12.32 1.20
N ASP A 286 12.62 -12.15 1.10
CA ASP A 286 13.57 -12.94 1.88
C ASP A 286 13.43 -12.65 3.39
N ARG A 287 13.13 -11.42 3.78
CA ARG A 287 12.80 -11.06 5.17
C ARG A 287 11.48 -11.67 5.63
N VAL A 288 10.44 -11.68 4.80
CA VAL A 288 9.17 -12.35 5.10
C VAL A 288 9.41 -13.84 5.31
N LEU A 289 10.14 -14.51 4.41
CA LEU A 289 10.49 -15.92 4.54
C LEU A 289 11.27 -16.21 5.83
N ALA A 290 12.26 -15.38 6.16
CA ALA A 290 13.02 -15.53 7.40
C ALA A 290 12.12 -15.37 8.64
N ALA A 291 11.17 -14.44 8.62
CA ALA A 291 10.20 -14.26 9.71
C ALA A 291 9.22 -15.44 9.81
N THR A 292 8.81 -16.00 8.67
CA THR A 292 7.98 -17.22 8.60
C THR A 292 8.71 -18.42 9.21
N ASP A 293 9.98 -18.65 8.83
CA ASP A 293 10.80 -19.73 9.36
C ASP A 293 11.07 -19.60 10.87
N ALA A 294 11.15 -18.36 11.35
CA ALA A 294 11.29 -18.05 12.78
C ALA A 294 9.98 -18.20 13.57
N GLY A 295 8.83 -18.29 12.90
CA GLY A 295 7.51 -18.26 13.54
C GLY A 295 7.16 -16.90 14.16
N ASP A 296 7.67 -15.82 13.57
CA ASP A 296 7.46 -14.44 14.04
C ASP A 296 6.21 -13.78 13.42
N LEU A 297 5.55 -14.44 12.46
CA LEU A 297 4.35 -13.94 11.78
C LEU A 297 3.07 -14.61 12.29
N VAL A 298 2.07 -13.78 12.61
CA VAL A 298 0.82 -14.21 13.22
C VAL A 298 -0.38 -13.61 12.49
N PHE A 299 -1.14 -14.47 11.82
CA PHE A 299 -2.35 -14.08 11.11
C PHE A 299 -3.59 -14.68 11.79
N PRO A 300 -4.77 -14.07 11.64
CA PRO A 300 -6.02 -14.70 12.06
C PRO A 300 -6.31 -15.96 11.21
N GLU A 301 -6.93 -16.98 11.81
CA GLU A 301 -7.30 -18.23 11.10
C GLU A 301 -8.22 -18.00 9.90
N ARG A 302 -9.04 -16.96 9.95
CA ARG A 302 -9.83 -16.45 8.84
C ARG A 302 -9.48 -14.98 8.61
N ILE A 303 -9.67 -14.49 7.39
CA ILE A 303 -9.41 -13.09 7.05
C ILE A 303 -10.16 -12.19 8.05
N LEU A 304 -9.41 -11.47 8.88
CA LEU A 304 -9.90 -10.54 9.90
C LEU A 304 -10.80 -11.16 11.00
N GLU A 305 -10.91 -12.49 11.09
CA GLU A 305 -11.75 -13.18 12.07
C GLU A 305 -11.08 -14.44 12.64
N GLY A 306 -11.38 -14.77 13.89
CA GLY A 306 -10.92 -16.00 14.53
C GLY A 306 -9.62 -15.87 15.34
N ASP A 307 -9.19 -17.00 15.91
CA ASP A 307 -8.00 -17.04 16.75
C ASP A 307 -6.74 -16.76 15.92
N ARG A 308 -5.77 -16.07 16.53
CA ARG A 308 -4.51 -15.73 15.87
C ARG A 308 -3.53 -16.88 15.97
N VAL A 309 -3.03 -17.31 14.82
CA VAL A 309 -2.18 -18.49 14.70
C VAL A 309 -0.84 -18.11 14.09
N VAL A 310 0.23 -18.60 14.71
CA VAL A 310 1.59 -18.51 14.16
C VAL A 310 1.59 -19.24 12.82
N THR A 311 1.91 -18.50 11.76
CA THR A 311 1.92 -19.06 10.40
C THR A 311 3.35 -19.34 9.98
N THR A 312 3.68 -20.62 9.83
CA THR A 312 5.01 -21.07 9.37
C THR A 312 4.97 -21.61 7.93
N ASP A 313 3.86 -21.42 7.21
CA ASP A 313 3.73 -21.80 5.81
C ASP A 313 4.20 -20.63 4.92
N PRO A 314 5.31 -20.79 4.16
CA PRO A 314 5.81 -19.77 3.25
C PRO A 314 4.79 -19.33 2.19
N GLU A 315 3.97 -20.24 1.64
CA GLU A 315 3.01 -19.87 0.59
C GLU A 315 1.91 -18.96 1.16
N VAL A 316 1.42 -19.27 2.37
CA VAL A 316 0.40 -18.47 3.05
C VAL A 316 0.97 -17.10 3.42
N THR A 317 2.14 -17.06 4.07
CA THR A 317 2.73 -15.79 4.54
C THR A 317 3.08 -14.86 3.39
N LEU A 318 3.68 -15.37 2.30
CA LEU A 318 4.01 -14.57 1.13
C LEU A 318 2.76 -14.00 0.46
N ARG A 319 1.71 -14.81 0.24
CA ARG A 319 0.45 -14.33 -0.35
C ARG A 319 -0.21 -13.28 0.54
N THR A 320 -0.32 -13.55 1.85
CA THR A 320 -0.99 -12.65 2.79
C THR A 320 -0.29 -11.30 2.90
N MET A 321 1.05 -11.27 2.93
CA MET A 321 1.82 -10.01 2.99
C MET A 321 1.85 -9.28 1.64
N LEU A 322 1.78 -9.99 0.52
CA LEU A 322 1.79 -9.37 -0.80
C LEU A 322 0.55 -8.52 -1.06
N VAL A 323 -0.62 -8.93 -0.54
CA VAL A 323 -1.89 -8.18 -0.67
C VAL A 323 -1.74 -6.71 -0.24
N PRO A 324 -1.41 -6.40 1.03
CA PRO A 324 -1.30 -5.02 1.45
C PRO A 324 -0.07 -4.30 0.89
N PHE A 325 1.01 -5.00 0.52
CA PHE A 325 2.16 -4.37 -0.15
C PHE A 325 1.77 -3.80 -1.52
N ILE A 326 1.03 -4.57 -2.32
CA ILE A 326 0.47 -4.09 -3.59
C ILE A 326 -0.54 -2.97 -3.34
N HIS A 327 -1.52 -3.19 -2.46
CA HIS A 327 -2.59 -2.22 -2.22
C HIS A 327 -2.04 -0.87 -1.73
N MET A 328 -1.14 -0.88 -0.75
CA MET A 328 -0.59 0.38 -0.20
C MET A 328 0.35 1.08 -1.18
N THR A 329 1.02 0.36 -2.07
CA THR A 329 1.80 0.96 -3.16
C THR A 329 0.88 1.63 -4.20
N ASN A 330 -0.21 0.95 -4.58
CA ASN A 330 -1.24 1.48 -5.48
C ASN A 330 -1.93 2.70 -4.90
N ASN A 331 -2.28 2.67 -3.61
CA ASN A 331 -2.80 3.83 -2.87
C ASN A 331 -1.88 5.06 -2.99
N ARG A 332 -0.56 4.88 -2.80
CA ARG A 332 0.42 5.97 -2.91
C ARG A 332 0.50 6.53 -4.32
N LEU A 333 0.45 5.67 -5.34
CA LEU A 333 0.41 6.07 -6.75
C LEU A 333 -0.86 6.84 -7.11
N GLY A 334 -1.94 6.67 -6.33
CA GLY A 334 -3.25 7.24 -6.62
C GLY A 334 -4.14 6.34 -7.49
N VAL A 335 -3.81 5.05 -7.55
CA VAL A 335 -4.63 4.01 -8.22
C VAL A 335 -5.82 3.69 -7.31
N SER A 336 -7.03 3.76 -7.84
CA SER A 336 -8.24 3.38 -7.11
C SER A 336 -8.41 1.85 -7.05
N ILE A 337 -9.16 1.34 -6.08
CA ILE A 337 -9.39 -0.11 -5.92
C ILE A 337 -9.95 -0.75 -7.22
N VAL A 338 -10.89 -0.08 -7.91
CA VAL A 338 -11.43 -0.57 -9.19
C VAL A 338 -10.33 -0.73 -10.25
N GLU A 339 -9.37 0.19 -10.26
CA GLU A 339 -8.23 0.14 -11.17
C GLU A 339 -7.24 -0.95 -10.74
N GLU A 340 -7.06 -1.19 -9.44
CA GLU A 340 -6.27 -2.33 -8.96
C GLU A 340 -6.86 -3.68 -9.42
N VAL A 341 -8.18 -3.83 -9.34
CA VAL A 341 -8.90 -5.02 -9.83
C VAL A 341 -8.65 -5.20 -11.33
N TYR A 342 -8.73 -4.11 -12.11
CA TYR A 342 -8.40 -4.14 -13.54
C TYR A 342 -6.94 -4.56 -13.82
N LEU A 343 -5.97 -3.95 -13.14
CA LEU A 343 -4.55 -4.30 -13.31
C LEU A 343 -4.27 -5.74 -12.88
N SER A 344 -4.93 -6.21 -11.82
CA SER A 344 -4.88 -7.60 -11.36
C SER A 344 -5.44 -8.57 -12.43
N HIS A 345 -6.53 -8.20 -13.11
CA HIS A 345 -7.08 -8.97 -14.24
C HIS A 345 -6.07 -9.10 -15.38
N LEU A 346 -5.43 -7.99 -15.79
CA LEU A 346 -4.41 -8.02 -16.85
C LEU A 346 -3.23 -8.94 -16.50
N LEU A 347 -2.76 -8.91 -15.25
CA LEU A 347 -1.67 -9.80 -14.80
C LEU A 347 -2.10 -11.26 -14.75
N ALA A 348 -3.32 -11.55 -14.28
CA ALA A 348 -3.85 -12.92 -14.31
C ALA A 348 -3.90 -13.46 -15.75
N ARG A 349 -4.45 -12.69 -16.70
CA ARG A 349 -4.51 -13.08 -18.11
C ARG A 349 -3.12 -13.32 -18.70
N TYR A 350 -2.16 -12.43 -18.43
CA TYR A 350 -0.77 -12.64 -18.87
C TYR A 350 -0.19 -13.94 -18.32
N LEU A 351 -0.31 -14.19 -17.02
CA LEU A 351 0.25 -15.38 -16.38
C LEU A 351 -0.38 -16.68 -16.91
N GLU A 352 -1.66 -16.67 -17.27
CA GLU A 352 -2.32 -17.82 -17.90
C GLU A 352 -1.77 -18.16 -19.28
N THR A 353 -1.37 -17.16 -20.07
CA THR A 353 -0.72 -17.43 -21.36
C THR A 353 0.56 -18.26 -21.18
N LEU A 354 1.27 -18.05 -20.07
CA LEU A 354 2.49 -18.80 -19.75
C LEU A 354 2.19 -20.26 -19.38
N LEU A 355 1.00 -20.54 -18.84
CA LEU A 355 0.55 -21.90 -18.53
C LEU A 355 0.11 -22.64 -19.81
N ALA A 356 -0.54 -21.92 -20.74
CA ALA A 356 -0.99 -22.47 -22.00
C ALA A 356 0.17 -22.83 -22.95
N ASP A 357 1.29 -22.10 -22.89
CA ASP A 357 2.49 -22.38 -23.70
C ASP A 357 3.29 -23.61 -23.23
N VAL A 358 3.02 -24.12 -22.02
CA VAL A 358 3.72 -25.26 -21.40
C VAL A 358 2.92 -26.57 -21.50
N ALA A 359 1.61 -26.47 -21.78
CA ALA A 359 0.68 -27.60 -21.96
C ALA A 359 0.65 -28.08 -23.42
#